data_AF-A0A7C3FXD0-F1
#
_entry.id   AF-A0A7C3FXD0-F1
#
_cell.length_a   1.000
_cell.length_b   1.000
_cell.length_c   1.000
_cell.angle_alpha   90.00
_cell.angle_beta   90.00
_cell.angle_gamma   90.00
#
_symmetry.space_group_name_H-M   'P 1'
#
loop_
_entity.id
_entity.type
_entity.pdbx_description
1 polymer ?
#
loop_
_entity_poly.entity_id
_entity_poly.type
_entity_poly.pdbx_seq_one_letter_code
_entity_poly.pdbx_strand_id
1 'polypeptide(L)'
;MACFHAQQCVEKTLKDLLVHFGKRPPRTHAITELLDLSSEMRMTDLQNELITLDDFYIPACYPDALPGMLPDGLPREDDAETALDLARITLQQVKQILDVN
;
A
#
# COMPACT_ATOMS: atom_id res chain seq x y z
N MET A 1 -9.83 -3.74 -9.63
CA MET A 1 -9.00 -4.94 -9.30
C MET A 1 -7.50 -4.63 -9.26
N ALA A 2 -6.90 -4.03 -10.30
CA ALA A 2 -5.47 -3.71 -10.30
C ALA A 2 -5.07 -2.80 -9.12
N CYS A 3 -5.80 -1.70 -8.89
CA CYS A 3 -5.51 -0.77 -7.78
C CYS A 3 -5.62 -1.43 -6.40
N PHE A 4 -6.63 -2.28 -6.18
CA PHE A 4 -6.76 -3.06 -4.95
C PHE A 4 -5.56 -4.01 -4.73
N HIS A 5 -5.13 -4.72 -5.77
CA HIS A 5 -3.96 -5.59 -5.64
C HIS A 5 -2.65 -4.81 -5.45
N ALA A 6 -2.53 -3.63 -6.05
CA ALA A 6 -1.42 -2.72 -5.81
C ALA A 6 -1.39 -2.23 -4.36
N GLN A 7 -2.53 -1.78 -3.82
CA GLN A 7 -2.67 -1.43 -2.39
C GLN A 7 -2.27 -2.61 -1.50
N GLN A 8 -2.79 -3.81 -1.78
CA GLN A 8 -2.47 -5.03 -1.04
C GLN A 8 -1.00 -5.45 -1.13
N CYS A 9 -0.33 -5.12 -2.23
CA CYS A 9 1.11 -5.35 -2.41
C CYS A 9 1.91 -4.39 -1.52
N VAL A 10 1.60 -3.10 -1.55
CA VAL A 10 2.23 -2.09 -0.68
C VAL A 10 2.01 -2.44 0.79
N GLU A 11 0.78 -2.75 1.19
CA GLU A 11 0.44 -3.12 2.57
C GLU A 11 1.32 -4.27 3.08
N LYS A 12 1.42 -5.37 2.32
CA LYS A 12 2.23 -6.53 2.73
C LYS A 12 3.71 -6.21 2.77
N THR A 13 4.19 -5.45 1.79
CA THR A 13 5.58 -5.01 1.71
C THR A 13 5.98 -4.18 2.94
N LEU A 14 5.14 -3.22 3.35
CA LEU A 14 5.38 -2.43 4.56
C LEU A 14 5.33 -3.30 5.82
N LYS A 15 4.41 -4.27 5.90
CA LYS A 15 4.36 -5.22 7.02
C LYS A 15 5.60 -6.10 7.10
N ASP A 16 6.12 -6.57 5.97
CA ASP A 16 7.36 -7.35 5.93
C ASP A 16 8.54 -6.53 6.44
N LEU A 17 8.59 -5.23 6.10
CA LEU A 17 9.59 -4.32 6.63
C LEU A 17 9.47 -4.18 8.16
N LEU A 18 8.26 -4.00 8.70
CA LEU A 18 8.03 -3.98 10.15
C LEU A 18 8.55 -5.26 10.83
N VAL A 19 8.25 -6.43 10.25
CA VAL A 19 8.71 -7.73 10.77
C VAL A 19 10.23 -7.81 10.77
N HIS A 20 10.89 -7.39 9.70
CA HIS A 20 12.34 -7.42 9.60
C HIS A 20 13.03 -6.62 10.72
N PHE A 21 12.45 -5.48 11.09
CA PHE A 21 12.93 -4.66 12.21
C PHE A 21 12.39 -5.10 13.59
N GLY A 22 11.83 -6.30 13.69
CA GLY A 22 11.36 -6.89 14.95
C GLY A 22 10.07 -6.27 15.50
N LYS A 23 9.36 -5.47 14.71
CA LYS A 23 8.05 -4.90 15.07
C LYS A 23 6.94 -5.90 14.67
N ARG A 24 5.94 -6.09 15.52
CA ARG A 24 4.76 -6.89 15.20
C ARG A 24 3.81 -6.08 14.30
N PRO A 25 3.47 -6.53 13.08
CA PRO A 25 2.57 -5.79 12.23
C PRO A 25 1.17 -5.65 12.85
N PRO A 26 0.56 -4.45 12.83
CA PRO A 26 -0.82 -4.25 13.29
C PRO A 26 -1.83 -4.95 12.35
N ARG A 27 -3.02 -5.22 12.88
CA ARG A 27 -4.16 -5.75 12.11
C ARG A 27 -4.92 -4.61 11.42
N THR A 28 -4.20 -3.86 10.59
CA THR A 28 -4.71 -2.75 9.78
C THR A 28 -4.40 -2.99 8.32
N HIS A 29 -5.13 -2.34 7.43
CA HIS A 29 -4.85 -2.28 6.00
C HIS A 29 -4.49 -0.86 5.55
N ALA A 30 -4.55 0.11 6.46
CA ALA A 30 -4.22 1.50 6.17
C ALA A 30 -2.72 1.64 5.90
N ILE A 31 -2.38 2.05 4.67
CA ILE A 31 -1.04 2.40 4.24
C ILE A 31 -0.52 3.56 5.07
N THR A 32 -1.36 4.56 5.36
CA THR A 32 -1.00 5.70 6.22
C THR A 32 -0.43 5.24 7.57
N GLU A 33 -1.13 4.33 8.27
CA GLU A 33 -0.70 3.83 9.57
C GLU A 33 0.60 3.00 9.48
N LEU A 34 0.76 2.21 8.41
CA LEU A 34 1.96 1.42 8.18
C LEU A 34 3.18 2.30 7.85
N LEU A 35 2.98 3.41 7.13
CA LEU A 35 4.03 4.40 6.86
C LEU A 35 4.48 5.09 8.14
N ASP A 36 3.56 5.51 9.02
CA ASP A 36 3.91 6.13 10.30
C ASP A 36 4.79 5.19 11.16
N LEU A 37 4.46 3.90 11.21
CA LEU A 37 5.21 2.88 11.95
C LEU A 37 6.57 2.53 11.33
N SER A 38 6.75 2.82 10.04
CA SER A 38 7.97 2.57 9.27
C SER A 38 8.80 3.83 8.98
N SER A 39 8.39 5.00 9.49
CA SER A 39 9.04 6.30 9.28
C SER A 39 10.54 6.33 9.60
N GLU A 40 10.98 5.56 10.60
CA GLU A 40 12.38 5.45 11.01
C GLU A 40 13.26 4.68 10.00
N MET A 41 12.66 3.98 9.03
CA MET A 41 13.32 3.00 8.15
C MET A 41 13.78 3.61 6.81
N ARG A 42 13.68 4.95 6.65
CA ARG A 42 14.12 5.71 5.45
C ARG A 42 13.59 5.15 4.13
N MET A 43 12.29 4.97 4.05
CA MET A 43 11.59 4.64 2.81
C MET A 43 11.35 5.87 1.92
N THR A 44 10.98 5.63 0.65
CA THR A 44 10.65 6.60 -0.41
C THR A 44 10.10 7.96 0.04
N ASP A 45 10.49 9.00 -0.69
CA ASP A 45 9.91 10.34 -0.62
C ASP A 45 8.43 10.40 -1.07
N LEU A 46 7.87 9.29 -1.56
CA LEU A 46 6.51 9.15 -2.11
C LEU A 46 5.44 8.84 -1.04
N GLN A 47 5.64 9.26 0.22
CA GLN A 47 4.69 8.92 1.29
C GLN A 47 3.28 9.45 1.00
N ASN A 48 3.17 10.66 0.47
CA ASN A 48 1.89 11.29 0.17
C ASN A 48 1.14 10.52 -0.94
N GLU A 49 1.87 10.06 -1.95
CA GLU A 49 1.33 9.29 -3.06
C GLU A 49 0.89 7.89 -2.58
N LEU A 50 1.66 7.25 -1.70
CA LEU A 50 1.29 5.94 -1.15
C LEU A 50 0.02 5.98 -0.30
N ILE A 51 -0.22 7.07 0.44
CA ILE A 51 -1.45 7.26 1.22
C ILE A 51 -2.70 7.22 0.33
N THR A 52 -2.62 7.68 -0.92
CA THR A 52 -3.75 7.62 -1.86
C THR A 52 -4.22 6.19 -2.15
N LEU A 53 -3.37 5.19 -1.91
CA LEU A 53 -3.76 3.80 -2.09
C LEU A 53 -4.81 3.33 -1.08
N ASP A 54 -4.97 4.03 0.05
CA ASP A 54 -6.02 3.74 1.03
C ASP A 54 -7.43 3.88 0.42
N ASP A 55 -7.61 4.71 -0.61
CA ASP A 55 -8.88 4.85 -1.33
C ASP A 55 -9.27 3.58 -2.10
N PHE A 56 -8.29 2.76 -2.49
CA PHE A 56 -8.52 1.47 -3.15
C PHE A 56 -8.76 0.32 -2.17
N TYR A 57 -8.56 0.58 -0.88
CA TYR A 57 -8.93 -0.33 0.20
C TYR A 57 -10.28 0.13 0.77
N ILE A 58 -11.37 -0.44 0.27
CA ILE A 58 -12.70 -0.14 0.80
C ILE A 58 -12.87 -0.87 2.13
N PRO A 59 -13.14 -0.17 3.26
CA PRO A 59 -13.78 -0.81 4.40
C PRO A 59 -15.17 -1.25 3.96
N ALA A 60 -15.54 -2.51 4.23
CA ALA A 60 -16.81 -3.13 3.83
C ALA A 60 -18.06 -2.45 4.45
N CYS A 61 -18.34 -1.20 4.09
CA CYS A 61 -19.45 -0.40 4.59
C CYS A 61 -20.62 -0.32 3.60
N TYR A 62 -20.44 -0.83 2.37
CA TYR A 62 -21.51 -0.98 1.40
C TYR A 62 -21.55 -2.43 0.92
N PRO A 63 -22.66 -3.16 1.12
CA PRO A 63 -22.78 -4.56 0.72
C PRO A 63 -22.60 -4.77 -0.80
N ASP A 64 -22.78 -3.72 -1.60
CA ASP A 64 -22.64 -3.74 -3.06
C ASP A 64 -21.29 -3.22 -3.57
N ALA A 65 -20.41 -2.72 -2.70
CA ALA A 65 -19.11 -2.20 -3.13
C ALA A 65 -18.13 -3.34 -3.43
N LEU A 66 -17.66 -3.41 -4.67
CA LEU A 66 -16.63 -4.35 -5.08
C LEU A 66 -15.26 -3.87 -4.57
N PRO A 67 -14.37 -4.78 -4.12
CA PRO A 67 -13.01 -4.42 -3.74
C PRO A 67 -12.29 -3.60 -4.81
N GLY A 68 -11.76 -2.44 -4.42
CA GLY A 68 -11.07 -1.52 -5.32
C GLY A 68 -11.97 -0.59 -6.13
N MET A 69 -13.25 -0.45 -5.81
CA MET A 69 -14.02 0.75 -6.18
C MET A 69 -13.54 1.96 -5.37
N LEU A 70 -13.53 3.13 -6.02
CA LEU A 70 -13.33 4.42 -5.38
C LEU A 70 -14.67 4.99 -4.88
N PRO A 71 -14.66 5.97 -3.96
CA PRO A 71 -15.85 6.68 -3.53
C PRO A 71 -16.67 7.28 -4.69
N ASP A 72 -15.98 7.74 -5.74
CA ASP A 72 -16.59 8.38 -6.91
C ASP A 72 -16.87 7.41 -8.08
N GLY A 73 -16.64 6.10 -7.90
CA GLY A 73 -16.95 5.08 -8.90
C GLY A 73 -15.81 4.08 -9.15
N LEU A 74 -15.77 3.49 -10.34
CA LEU A 74 -14.71 2.55 -10.71
C LEU A 74 -13.40 3.31 -11.02
N PRO A 75 -12.23 2.78 -10.58
CA PRO A 75 -10.95 3.32 -11.01
C PRO A 75 -10.81 3.27 -12.52
N ARG A 76 -10.10 4.26 -13.05
CA ARG A 76 -9.72 4.37 -14.46
C ARG A 76 -8.38 3.70 -14.71
N GLU A 77 -7.98 3.67 -15.97
CA GLU A 77 -6.69 3.13 -16.40
C GLU A 77 -5.52 3.86 -15.74
N ASP A 78 -5.55 5.19 -15.73
CA ASP A 78 -4.52 6.03 -15.10
C ASP A 78 -4.38 5.77 -13.59
N ASP A 79 -5.48 5.48 -12.89
CA ASP A 79 -5.47 5.10 -11.47
C ASP A 79 -4.74 3.76 -11.27
N ALA A 80 -4.96 2.81 -12.19
CA ALA A 80 -4.33 1.50 -12.15
C ALA A 80 -2.84 1.59 -12.46
N GLU A 81 -2.43 2.37 -13.46
CA GLU A 81 -1.02 2.60 -13.79
C GLU A 81 -0.27 3.23 -12.62
N THR A 82 -0.84 4.31 -12.06
CA THR A 82 -0.27 5.00 -10.90
C THR A 82 -0.12 4.06 -9.71
N ALA A 83 -1.17 3.28 -9.38
CA ALA A 83 -1.12 2.35 -8.27
C ALA A 83 -0.07 1.25 -8.47
N LEU A 84 0.04 0.69 -9.68
CA LEU A 84 1.03 -0.34 -10.00
C LEU A 84 2.46 0.17 -9.91
N ASP A 85 2.70 1.41 -10.32
CA ASP A 85 4.04 2.01 -10.27
C ASP A 85 4.46 2.33 -8.83
N LEU A 86 3.55 2.85 -8.01
CA LEU A 86 3.77 2.99 -6.58
C LEU A 86 4.10 1.64 -5.92
N ALA A 87 3.33 0.60 -6.22
CA ALA A 87 3.59 -0.74 -5.70
C ALA A 87 4.97 -1.29 -6.11
N ARG A 88 5.38 -1.09 -7.37
CA ARG A 88 6.70 -1.50 -7.86
C ARG A 88 7.82 -0.78 -7.16
N ILE A 89 7.75 0.55 -7.05
CA ILE A 89 8.78 1.37 -6.41
C ILE A 89 8.93 0.98 -4.95
N THR A 90 7.82 0.85 -4.22
CA THR A 90 7.83 0.44 -2.81
C THR A 90 8.45 -0.94 -2.62
N LEU A 91 8.05 -1.92 -3.42
CA LEU A 91 8.62 -3.27 -3.35
C LEU A 91 10.12 -3.27 -3.63
N GLN A 92 10.56 -2.54 -4.66
CA GLN A 92 11.98 -2.47 -5.01
C GLN A 92 12.82 -1.87 -3.89
N GLN A 93 12.33 -0.80 -3.25
CA GLN A 93 13.04 -0.19 -2.13
C GLN A 93 13.10 -1.09 -0.91
N VAL A 94 11.99 -1.73 -0.55
CA VAL A 94 11.99 -2.64 0.60
C VAL A 94 12.91 -3.83 0.33
N LYS A 95 12.92 -4.40 -0.89
CA LYS A 95 13.91 -5.43 -1.26
C LYS A 95 15.36 -4.98 -1.05
N GLN A 96 15.68 -3.74 -1.41
CA GLN A 96 17.01 -3.16 -1.19
C GLN A 96 17.32 -2.99 0.30
N ILE A 97 16.36 -2.58 1.12
CA ILE A 97 16.54 -2.45 2.57
C ILE A 97 16.74 -3.82 3.23
N LEU A 98 16.06 -4.85 2.73
CA LEU A 98 16.10 -6.20 3.29
C LEU A 98 17.29 -7.04 2.77
N ASP A 99 18.10 -6.53 1.84
CA ASP A 99 19.15 -7.27 1.12
C ASP A 99 18.67 -8.57 0.45
N VAL A 100 17.41 -8.60 -0.01
CA VAL A 100 16.81 -9.76 -0.66
C VAL A 100 16.69 -9.53 -2.17
N ASN A 101 17.50 -10.25 -2.96
CA ASN A 101 17.45 -10.26 -4.43
C ASN A 101 16.20 -10.98 -4.96
#